data_AF-Q5K4X7-F1
#
_entry.id   AF-Q5K4X7-F1
#
_cell.length_a   1.000
_cell.length_b   1.000
_cell.length_c   1.000
_cell.angle_alpha   90.00
_cell.angle_beta   90.00
_cell.angle_gamma   90.00
#
_symmetry.space_group_name_H-M   'P 1'
#
loop_
_entity.id
_entity.type
_entity.pdbx_description
1 polymer ?
#
loop_
_entity_poly.entity_id
_entity_poly.type
_entity_poly.pdbx_seq_one_letter_code
_entity_poly.pdbx_strand_id
1 'polypeptide(L)' 'NGYYHSRWATCFHSSRDFSDMVLVDNYIFNKDVYIQFNSTVGEFVGYTEHGVYNAERFNKDPNFLQQERANVERV' A
#
# COMPACT_ATOMS: atom_id res chain seq x y z
N ASN A 1 -5.77 17.84 -20.58
CA ASN A 1 -6.22 17.47 -19.23
C ASN A 1 -6.61 16.01 -19.24
N GLY A 2 -5.82 15.17 -18.55
CA GLY A 2 -6.02 13.72 -18.49
C GLY A 2 -6.05 13.23 -17.05
N TYR A 3 -6.25 11.93 -16.88
CA TYR A 3 -6.12 11.26 -15.59
C TYR A 3 -4.66 10.90 -15.34
N TYR A 4 -4.23 11.03 -14.10
CA TYR A 4 -2.88 10.66 -13.66
C TYR A 4 -2.97 9.58 -12.59
N HIS A 5 -2.19 8.52 -12.77
CA HIS A 5 -2.00 7.48 -11.77
C HIS A 5 -0.52 7.40 -11.40
N SER A 6 -0.24 7.28 -10.12
CA SER A 6 1.11 7.08 -9.61
C SER A 6 1.11 6.18 -8.38
N ARG A 7 2.22 5.46 -8.18
CA ARG A 7 2.43 4.59 -7.02
C ARG A 7 3.67 5.02 -6.26
N TRP A 8 3.54 5.32 -4.98
CA TRP A 8 4.64 5.77 -4.12
C TRP A 8 4.81 4.80 -2.95
N ALA A 9 5.84 3.96 -3.04
CA ALA A 9 6.26 3.07 -1.97
C ALA A 9 7.38 3.74 -1.15
N THR A 10 7.25 3.73 0.17
CA THR A 10 8.22 4.34 1.09
C THR A 10 8.39 3.45 2.32
N CYS A 11 9.64 3.28 2.76
CA CYS A 11 9.95 2.59 4.00
C CYS A 11 10.34 3.58 5.10
N PHE A 12 9.86 3.31 6.31
CA PHE A 12 10.20 4.04 7.52
C PHE A 12 10.83 3.06 8.51
N HIS A 13 11.98 3.40 9.07
CA HIS A 13 12.63 2.61 10.13
C HIS A 13 13.39 3.57 11.05
N SER A 14 13.61 3.16 12.29
CA SER A 14 14.43 3.91 13.26
C SER A 14 15.57 3.08 13.81
N SER A 15 15.41 1.75 13.84
CA SER A 15 16.47 0.85 14.26
C SER A 15 17.57 0.75 13.20
N ARG A 16 18.81 0.47 13.64
CA ARG A 16 19.95 0.26 12.73
C ARG A 16 19.91 -1.09 12.04
N ASP A 17 19.19 -2.05 12.61
CA ASP A 17 19.04 -3.40 12.10
C ASP A 17 17.75 -3.61 11.29
N PHE A 18 16.99 -2.53 11.04
CA PHE A 18 15.73 -2.52 10.30
C PHE A 18 14.61 -3.40 10.87
N SER A 19 14.75 -3.88 12.10
CA SER A 19 13.74 -4.71 12.78
C SER A 19 12.39 -4.01 12.97
N ASP A 20 12.37 -2.68 12.94
CA ASP A 20 11.15 -1.86 13.06
C ASP A 20 10.66 -1.28 11.72
N MET A 21 11.13 -1.81 10.59
CA MET A 21 10.81 -1.26 9.29
C MET A 21 9.33 -1.41 8.94
N VAL A 22 8.74 -0.33 8.44
CA VAL A 22 7.36 -0.25 7.95
C VAL A 22 7.38 0.22 6.50
N LEU A 23 6.90 -0.65 5.61
CA LEU A 23 6.52 -0.29 4.25
C LEU A 23 5.13 0.36 4.23
N VAL A 24 5.03 1.50 3.56
CA VAL A 24 3.79 2.16 3.16
C VAL A 24 3.77 2.31 1.65
N ASP A 25 2.75 1.76 0.99
CA ASP A 25 2.59 1.84 -0.46
C ASP A 25 1.29 2.57 -0.83
N ASN A 26 1.43 3.73 -1.47
CA ASN A 26 0.33 4.63 -1.81
C ASN A 26 0.00 4.56 -3.29
N TYR A 27 -1.25 4.26 -3.61
CA TYR A 27 -1.81 4.36 -4.94
C TYR A 27 -2.56 5.68 -5.05
N ILE A 28 -2.12 6.53 -5.97
CA ILE A 28 -2.57 7.90 -6.12
C ILE A 28 -3.26 8.05 -7.47
N PHE A 29 -4.44 8.64 -7.46
CA PHE A 29 -5.20 8.98 -8.65
C PHE A 29 -5.55 10.47 -8.63
N ASN A 30 -5.17 11.19 -9.67
CA ASN A 30 -5.42 12.64 -9.79
C ASN A 30 -4.98 13.46 -8.56
N LYS A 31 -3.83 13.10 -7.97
CA LYS A 31 -3.22 13.72 -6.77
C LYS A 31 -3.80 13.30 -5.43
N ASP A 32 -4.86 12.48 -5.41
CA ASP A 32 -5.44 11.93 -4.19
C ASP A 32 -5.04 10.47 -3.99
N VAL A 33 -4.59 10.11 -2.80
CA VAL A 33 -4.38 8.70 -2.43
C VAL A 33 -5.75 8.04 -2.35
N TYR A 34 -5.99 7.05 -3.20
CA TYR A 34 -7.26 6.31 -3.19
C TYR A 34 -7.14 4.94 -2.51
N ILE A 35 -5.96 4.32 -2.54
CA ILE A 35 -5.65 3.07 -1.81
C ILE A 35 -4.27 3.22 -1.15
N GLN A 36 -4.12 2.68 0.05
CA GLN A 36 -2.82 2.52 0.70
C GLN A 36 -2.69 1.11 1.27
N PHE A 37 -1.51 0.51 1.13
CA PHE A 37 -1.08 -0.63 1.94
C PHE A 37 -0.14 -0.15 3.04
N ASN A 38 -0.35 -0.60 4.26
CA ASN A 38 0.56 -0.38 5.39
C ASN A 38 0.95 -1.74 5.97
N SER A 39 2.24 -2.05 5.95
CA SER A 39 2.76 -3.36 6.43
C SER A 39 2.49 -3.65 7.91
N THR A 40 2.32 -2.63 8.75
CA THR A 40 1.92 -2.81 10.16
C THR A 40 0.47 -3.28 10.28
N VAL A 41 -0.42 -2.78 9.43
CA VAL A 41 -1.82 -3.23 9.38
C VAL A 41 -1.93 -4.55 8.61
N GLY A 42 -1.13 -4.70 7.55
CA GLY A 42 -1.06 -5.89 6.71
C GLY A 42 -2.20 -6.00 5.70
N GLU A 43 -2.90 -4.92 5.38
CA GLU A 43 -3.97 -4.90 4.39
C GLU A 43 -4.11 -3.56 3.66
N PHE A 44 -4.86 -3.58 2.55
CA PHE A 44 -5.17 -2.38 1.78
C PHE A 44 -6.34 -1.64 2.43
N VAL A 45 -6.20 -0.32 2.55
CA VAL A 45 -7.22 0.61 3.01
C VAL A 45 -7.58 1.57 1.89
N GLY A 46 -8.87 1.71 1.61
CA GLY A 46 -9.40 2.66 0.62
C GLY A 46 -9.84 3.97 1.26
N TYR A 47 -9.50 5.11 0.64
CA TYR A 47 -9.86 6.45 1.14
C TYR A 47 -10.95 7.16 0.33
N THR A 48 -11.31 6.60 -0.82
CA THR A 48 -12.44 7.03 -1.65
C THR A 48 -13.35 5.85 -1.90
N GLU A 49 -14.59 6.05 -2.34
CA GLU A 49 -15.51 4.93 -2.67
C GLU A 49 -14.89 3.96 -3.69
N HIS A 50 -14.23 4.50 -4.71
CA HIS A 50 -13.47 3.72 -5.68
C HIS A 50 -12.30 2.96 -5.02
N GLY A 51 -11.61 3.60 -4.08
CA GLY A 51 -10.57 2.99 -3.28
C GLY A 51 -11.05 1.85 -2.41
N VAL A 52 -12.17 2.03 -1.70
CA VAL A 52 -12.76 1.04 -0.79
C VAL A 52 -13.14 -0.22 -1.56
N TYR A 53 -13.84 -0.07 -2.70
CA TYR A 53 -14.20 -1.20 -3.55
C TYR A 53 -12.97 -2.01 -4.00
N ASN A 54 -11.91 -1.33 -4.43
CA ASN A 54 -10.68 -2.00 -4.88
C ASN A 54 -9.89 -2.60 -3.71
N ALA A 55 -9.81 -1.91 -2.58
CA ALA A 55 -9.14 -2.41 -1.37
C ALA A 55 -9.80 -3.71 -0.88
N GLU A 56 -11.14 -3.76 -0.84
CA GLU A 56 -11.86 -5.00 -0.53
C GLU A 56 -11.53 -6.12 -1.51
N ARG A 57 -11.48 -5.83 -2.81
CA ARG A 57 -11.12 -6.82 -3.82
C ARG A 57 -9.69 -7.32 -3.64
N PHE A 58 -8.75 -6.43 -3.36
CA PHE A 58 -7.34 -6.78 -3.16
C PHE A 58 -7.13 -7.59 -1.89
N ASN A 59 -7.82 -7.24 -0.79
CA ASN A 59 -7.78 -7.99 0.46
C ASN A 59 -8.41 -9.38 0.34
N LYS A 60 -9.35 -9.58 -0.59
CA LYS A 60 -9.96 -10.89 -0.89
C LYS A 60 -9.09 -11.76 -1.80
N ASP A 61 -8.05 -11.22 -2.45
CA ASP A 61 -7.08 -11.99 -3.22
C ASP A 61 -5.87 -12.34 -2.33
N PRO A 62 -5.78 -13.58 -1.80
CA PRO A 62 -4.72 -13.94 -0.87
C PRO A 62 -3.34 -13.92 -1.51
N ASN A 63 -3.22 -14.19 -2.81
CA ASN A 63 -1.92 -14.19 -3.49
C ASN A 63 -1.39 -12.76 -3.61
N PHE A 64 -2.25 -11.84 -4.00
CA PHE A 64 -1.89 -10.42 -4.11
C PHE A 64 -1.58 -9.81 -2.74
N LEU A 65 -2.42 -10.06 -1.74
CA LEU A 65 -2.20 -9.57 -0.39
C LEU A 65 -0.91 -10.12 0.25
N GLN A 66 -0.63 -11.41 0.06
CA GLN A 66 0.60 -12.04 0.56
C GLN A 66 1.84 -11.46 -0.13
N GLN A 67 1.76 -11.19 -1.44
CA GLN A 67 2.84 -10.55 -2.18
C GLN A 67 3.14 -9.15 -1.63
N GLU A 68 2.11 -8.34 -1.35
CA GLU A 68 2.32 -6.99 -0.82
C GLU A 68 2.88 -7.01 0.61
N ARG A 69 2.40 -7.94 1.46
CA ARG A 69 2.97 -8.18 2.80
C ARG A 69 4.46 -8.54 2.75
N ALA A 70 4.86 -9.36 1.78
CA ALA A 70 6.26 -9.79 1.63
C ALA A 70 7.16 -8.69 1.05
N ASN A 71 6.62 -7.61 0.49
CA ASN A 71 7.45 -6.55 -0.10
C ASN A 71 8.26 -5.79 0.95
N VAL A 72 7.88 -5.82 2.24
CA VAL A 72 8.69 -5.22 3.31
C VAL A 72 10.10 -5.84 3.38
N GLU A 73 10.25 -7.12 3.04
CA GLU A 73 11.56 -7.80 3.08
C GLU A 73 12.40 -7.59 1.81
N ARG A 74 11.85 -6.90 0.79
CA ARG A 74 12.51 -6.69 -0.50
C ARG A 74 13.19 -5.33 -0.65
N VAL A 75 13.02 -4.43 0.33
CA VAL A 75 13.43 -3.02 0.24
C VAL A 75 14.77 -2.79 0.94
#